data_AF-A0A8J3F8Y5-F1
#
_entry.id   AF-A0A8J3F8Y5-F1
#
_cell.length_a   1.000
_cell.length_b   1.000
_cell.length_c   1.000
_cell.angle_alpha   90.00
_cell.angle_beta   90.00
_cell.angle_gamma   90.00
#
_symmetry.space_group_name_H-M   'P 1'
#
loop_
_entity.id
_entity.type
_entity.pdbx_description
1 polymer ?
#
loop_
_entity_poly.entity_id
_entity_poly.type
_entity_poly.pdbx_seq_one_letter_code
_entity_poly.pdbx_strand_id
1 'polypeptide(L)' 'MANAVMKPLTSNELVALDTLLASEALLVRKYLDAAQNVQDLTLQPFCRDMAERHRRNFDLLLLSLQQHGGVTPVLTS' A
#
# COMPACT_ATOMS: atom_id res chain seq x y z
N MET A 1 -27.65 1.28 -13.61
CA MET A 1 -26.49 1.32 -12.70
C MET A 1 -25.31 1.77 -13.53
N ALA A 2 -24.87 3.02 -13.37
CA ALA A 2 -23.81 3.57 -14.21
C ALA A 2 -22.48 2.91 -13.84
N ASN A 3 -21.89 2.18 -14.78
CA ASN A 3 -20.51 1.71 -14.69
C ASN A 3 -19.63 2.96 -14.60
N ALA A 4 -19.07 3.23 -13.42
CA ALA A 4 -18.03 4.24 -13.28
C ALA A 4 -16.82 3.71 -14.05
N VAL A 5 -16.66 4.15 -15.29
CA VAL A 5 -15.46 3.90 -16.10
C VAL A 5 -14.31 4.57 -15.35
N MET A 6 -13.59 3.79 -14.54
CA MET A 6 -12.39 4.27 -13.86
C MET A 6 -11.42 4.73 -14.95
N LYS A 7 -11.15 6.03 -14.97
CA LYS A 7 -10.26 6.65 -15.95
C LYS A 7 -8.87 5.97 -15.81
N PRO A 8 -8.21 5.61 -16.92
CA PRO A 8 -6.84 5.13 -16.85
C PRO A 8 -5.98 6.21 -16.18
N LEU A 9 -5.15 5.79 -15.22
CA LEU A 9 -4.23 6.70 -14.54
C LEU A 9 -3.26 7.29 -15.56
N THR A 10 -2.99 8.58 -15.43
CA THR A 10 -1.91 9.22 -16.16
C THR A 10 -0.55 8.74 -15.64
N SER A 11 0.49 8.89 -16.46
CA SER A 11 1.86 8.51 -16.06
C SER A 11 2.30 9.18 -14.75
N ASN A 12 1.85 10.42 -14.49
CA ASN A 12 2.16 11.14 -13.26
C ASN A 12 1.45 10.52 -12.04
N GLU A 13 0.20 10.09 -12.21
CA GLU A 13 -0.57 9.44 -11.14
C GLU A 13 -0.03 8.04 -10.83
N LEU A 14 0.47 7.31 -11.83
CA LEU A 14 1.17 6.04 -11.63
C LEU A 14 2.48 6.21 -10.84
N VAL A 15 3.29 7.21 -11.18
CA VAL A 15 4.53 7.53 -10.44
C VAL A 15 4.21 7.98 -9.01
N ALA A 16 3.15 8.76 -8.81
CA ALA A 16 2.71 9.15 -7.47
C ALA A 16 2.25 7.95 -6.64
N LEU A 17 1.49 7.03 -7.25
CA LEU A 17 1.05 5.78 -6.59
C LEU A 17 2.22 4.86 -6.23
N ASP A 18 3.20 4.72 -7.12
CA ASP A 18 4.41 3.94 -6.85
C ASP A 18 5.22 4.55 -5.69
N THR A 19 5.33 5.88 -5.66
CA THR A 19 5.96 6.62 -4.55
C THR A 19 5.22 6.38 -3.23
N LEU A 20 3.88 6.39 -3.25
CA LEU A 20 3.05 6.12 -2.07
C LEU A 20 3.20 4.66 -1.60
N LEU A 21 3.23 3.69 -2.52
CA LEU A 21 3.48 2.28 -2.22
C LEU A 21 4.85 2.09 -1.55
N ALA A 22 5.90 2.69 -2.10
CA ALA A 22 7.24 2.64 -1.52
C ALA A 22 7.28 3.27 -0.12
N SER A 23 6.57 4.38 0.08
CA SER A 23 6.44 5.02 1.40
C SER A 23 5.71 4.14 2.40
N GLU A 24 4.58 3.54 2.04
CA GLU A 24 3.82 2.64 2.92
C GLU A 24 4.65 1.42 3.31
N ALA A 25 5.36 0.80 2.36
CA ALA A 25 6.26 -0.32 2.64
C ALA A 25 7.39 0.08 3.62
N LEU A 26 7.95 1.28 3.47
CA LEU A 26 8.95 1.81 4.40
C LEU A 26 8.38 2.02 5.81
N LEU A 27 7.16 2.55 5.91
CA LEU A 27 6.49 2.79 7.18
C LEU A 27 6.17 1.48 7.91
N VAL A 28 5.67 0.46 7.20
CA VAL A 28 5.47 -0.88 7.76
C VAL A 28 6.78 -1.40 8.38
N ARG A 29 7.89 -1.33 7.64
CA ARG A 29 9.18 -1.81 8.16
C ARG A 29 9.62 -1.03 9.39
N LYS A 30 9.58 0.30 9.35
CA LYS A 30 9.98 1.15 10.49
C LYS A 30 9.18 0.85 11.76
N TYR A 31 7.86 0.67 11.63
CA TYR A 31 7.01 0.37 12.77
C TYR A 31 7.21 -1.06 13.31
N LEU A 32 7.46 -2.04 12.44
CA LEU A 32 7.83 -3.40 12.87
C LEU A 32 9.19 -3.42 13.58
N ASP A 33 10.18 -2.73 13.02
CA ASP A 33 11.51 -2.59 13.63
C ASP A 33 11.39 -1.88 15.00
N ALA A 34 10.59 -0.81 15.09
CA ALA A 34 10.33 -0.12 16.35
C ALA A 34 9.65 -1.05 17.37
N ALA A 35 8.64 -1.82 16.96
CA ALA A 35 7.94 -2.77 17.84
C ALA A 35 8.86 -3.87 18.39
N GLN A 36 9.90 -4.26 17.66
CA GLN A 36 10.89 -5.25 18.10
C GLN A 36 11.91 -4.67 19.08
N ASN A 37 12.26 -3.39 18.93
CA ASN A 37 13.33 -2.77 19.72
C ASN A 37 12.82 -1.97 20.94
N VAL A 38 11.54 -1.60 20.96
CA VAL A 38 10.93 -0.87 22.07
C VAL A 38 10.49 -1.83 23.18
N GLN A 39 10.94 -1.56 24.40
CA GLN A 39 10.58 -2.31 25.61
C GLN A 39 9.34 -1.77 26.32
N ASP A 40 8.89 -0.58 25.94
CA ASP A 40 7.69 0.04 26.49
C ASP A 40 6.43 -0.77 26.10
N LEU A 41 5.69 -1.20 27.12
CA LEU A 41 4.52 -2.08 27.02
C LEU A 41 3.32 -1.42 26.31
N THR A 42 3.31 -0.11 26.15
CA THR A 42 2.27 0.66 25.47
C THR A 42 2.66 1.04 24.05
N LEU A 43 3.95 1.36 23.83
CA LEU A 43 4.45 1.74 22.52
C LEU A 43 4.65 0.54 21.60
N GLN A 44 5.04 -0.63 22.13
CA GLN A 44 5.16 -1.84 21.32
C GLN A 44 3.84 -2.23 20.60
N PRO A 45 2.69 -2.39 21.29
CA PRO A 45 1.43 -2.70 20.62
C PRO A 45 0.98 -1.57 19.70
N PHE A 46 1.20 -0.31 20.07
CA PHE A 46 0.93 0.83 19.18
C PHE A 46 1.72 0.75 17.87
N CYS A 47 3.02 0.44 17.92
CA CYS A 47 3.84 0.27 16.73
C CYS A 47 3.34 -0.90 15.85
N ARG A 48 2.92 -2.01 16.46
CA ARG A 48 2.30 -3.13 15.72
C ARG A 48 1.00 -2.72 15.04
N ASP A 49 0.13 -2.00 15.74
CA ASP A 49 -1.12 -1.49 15.18
C ASP A 49 -0.89 -0.52 14.02
N MET A 50 0.12 0.35 14.11
CA MET A 50 0.50 1.24 13.02
C MET A 50 1.02 0.45 11.81
N ALA A 51 1.89 -0.55 12.02
CA ALA A 51 2.36 -1.42 10.94
C ALA A 51 1.19 -2.10 10.21
N GLU A 52 0.19 -2.60 10.93
CA GLU A 52 -1.00 -3.21 10.32
C GLU A 52 -1.90 -2.21 9.58
N ARG A 53 -1.97 -0.95 10.03
CA ARG A 53 -2.68 0.11 9.30
C ARG A 53 -1.98 0.44 7.99
N HIS A 54 -0.65 0.63 8.03
CA HIS A 54 0.15 0.90 6.85
C HIS A 54 0.14 -0.26 5.86
N ARG A 55 0.13 -1.51 6.34
CA ARG A 55 -0.03 -2.69 5.47
C ARG A 55 -1.38 -2.70 4.75
N ARG A 56 -2.47 -2.38 5.46
CA ARG A 56 -3.79 -2.24 4.83
C ARG A 56 -3.83 -1.12 3.79
N ASN A 57 -3.18 0.02 4.07
CA ASN A 57 -3.07 1.10 3.09
C ASN A 57 -2.31 0.66 1.84
N PHE A 58 -1.19 -0.03 2.02
CA PHE A 58 -0.42 -0.60 0.92
C PHE A 58 -1.28 -1.53 0.05
N ASP A 59 -2.03 -2.44 0.67
CA ASP A 59 -2.91 -3.37 -0.05
C ASP A 59 -4.01 -2.63 -0.84
N LEU A 60 -4.58 -1.56 -0.27
CA LEU A 60 -5.57 -0.72 -0.96
C LEU A 60 -4.97 0.05 -2.14
N LEU A 61 -3.76 0.60 -1.99
CA LEU A 61 -3.04 1.26 -3.08
C LEU A 61 -2.70 0.27 -4.19
N LEU A 62 -2.33 -0.96 -3.84
CA LEU A 62 -2.02 -2.00 -4.81
C LEU A 62 -3.26 -2.48 -5.57
N LEU A 63 -4.39 -2.62 -4.87
CA LEU A 63 -5.68 -2.89 -5.50
C LEU A 63 -6.09 -1.76 -6.45
N SER A 64 -5.91 -0.49 -6.04
CA SER A 64 -6.18 0.66 -6.89
C SER A 64 -5.30 0.65 -8.15
N LEU A 65 -4.00 0.38 -8.00
CA LEU A 65 -3.08 0.25 -9.12
C LEU A 65 -3.52 -0.87 -10.09
N GLN A 66 -3.94 -2.02 -9.57
CA GLN A 66 -4.43 -3.13 -10.40
C GLN A 66 -5.72 -2.77 -11.15
N GLN A 67 -6.66 -2.08 -10.48
CA GLN A 67 -7.93 -1.66 -11.08
C GLN A 67 -7.74 -0.61 -12.19
N HIS A 68 -6.76 0.28 -12.05
CA HIS A 68 -6.46 1.30 -13.06
C HIS A 68 -5.44 0.85 -14.11
N GLY A 69 -4.59 -0.13 -13.79
CA GLY A 69 -3.46 -0.53 -14.60
C GLY A 69 -3.82 -1.38 -15.82
N GLY A 70 -5.01 -1.99 -15.88
CA GLY A 70 -5.40 -2.81 -17.04
C GLY A 70 -4.35 -3.84 -17.44
N VAL A 71 -3.50 -4.29 -16.50
CA VAL A 71 -2.62 -5.43 -16.72
C VAL A 71 -3.49 -6.66 -16.55
N THR A 72 -4.27 -6.98 -17.58
CA THR A 72 -4.61 -8.37 -17.83
C THR A 72 -3.30 -9.14 -17.78
N PRO A 73 -3.15 -10.17 -16.93
CA PRO A 73 -2.05 -11.09 -17.12
C PRO A 73 -2.28 -11.69 -18.50
N VAL A 74 -1.51 -11.25 -19.48
CA VAL A 74 -1.43 -11.94 -20.76
C VAL A 74 -0.76 -13.26 -20.42
N LEU A 75 -1.57 -14.25 -20.09
CA LEU A 75 -1.22 -15.65 -20.21
C LEU A 75 -1.08 -15.89 -21.71
N THR A 76 0.09 -15.56 -22.27
CA THR A 76 0.52 -16.13 -23.54
C THR A 76 0.79 -17.61 -23.29
N SER A 77 -0.20 -18.45 -23.59
CA SER A 77 0.04 -19.84 -24.00
C SER A 77 0.55 -19.88 -25.44
#